data_AF-A0A3D5CIF8-F1
#
_entry.id   AF-A0A3D5CIF8-F1
#
_cell.length_a   1.000
_cell.length_b   1.000
_cell.length_c   1.000
_cell.angle_alpha   90.00
_cell.angle_beta   90.00
_cell.angle_gamma   90.00
#
_symmetry.space_group_name_H-M   'P 1'
#
loop_
_entity.id
_entity.type
_entity.pdbx_description
1 polymer ?
#
loop_
_entity_poly.entity_id
_entity_poly.type
_entity_poly.pdbx_seq_one_letter_code
_entity_poly.pdbx_strand_id
1 'polypeptide(L)' 'MAMPVSYHCAAATDVPPETLYRMLWLRLRVFVVEQRAAYPELDGRDIEPGAELMWASDGDEVLSTLRILVDPTEMRI' A
#
# COMPACT_ATOMS: atom_id res chain seq x y z
N MET A 1 25.83 -8.83 3.38
CA MET A 1 24.95 -8.82 4.58
C MET A 1 23.60 -8.33 4.12
N ALA A 2 22.51 -9.07 4.34
CA ALA A 2 21.17 -8.57 4.03
C ALA A 2 20.92 -7.33 4.88
N MET A 3 20.48 -6.23 4.27
CA MET A 3 20.05 -5.08 5.04
C MET A 3 18.75 -5.44 5.78
N PRO A 4 18.53 -4.95 7.00
CA PRO A 4 17.30 -5.25 7.73
C PRO A 4 16.12 -4.65 6.97
N VAL A 5 15.07 -5.46 6.77
CA VAL A 5 13.79 -5.00 6.24
C VAL A 5 13.27 -3.88 7.11
N SER A 6 12.95 -2.74 6.50
CA SER A 6 12.37 -1.57 7.16
C SER A 6 10.86 -1.60 7.02
N TYR A 7 10.15 -1.27 8.11
CA TYR A 7 8.69 -1.21 8.14
C TYR A 7 8.24 0.22 8.33
N HIS A 8 7.26 0.62 7.54
CA HIS A 8 6.80 2.01 7.48
C HIS A 8 5.28 2.06 7.57
N CYS A 9 4.77 3.19 8.08
CA CYS A 9 3.36 3.54 8.10
C CYS A 9 3.24 5.05 7.88
N ALA A 10 2.40 5.48 6.95
CA ALA A 10 2.15 6.89 6.68
C ALA A 10 0.80 7.09 5.98
N ALA A 11 0.23 8.29 6.11
CA ALA A 11 -0.83 8.72 5.21
C ALA A 11 -0.29 8.84 3.78
N ALA A 12 -1.14 8.63 2.76
CA ALA A 12 -0.69 8.64 1.37
C ALA A 12 0.02 9.94 0.94
N THR A 13 -0.35 11.08 1.53
CA THR A 13 0.26 12.39 1.27
C THR A 13 1.70 12.53 1.80
N ASP A 14 2.07 11.71 2.78
CA ASP A 14 3.37 11.76 3.42
C ASP A 14 4.33 10.69 2.86
N VAL A 15 3.85 9.83 1.96
CA VAL A 15 4.67 8.83 1.27
C VAL A 15 5.42 9.51 0.11
N PRO A 16 6.75 9.31 -0.03
CA PRO A 16 7.48 9.78 -1.19
C PRO A 16 6.84 9.28 -2.50
N PRO A 17 6.66 10.12 -3.53
CA PRO A 17 5.92 9.75 -4.74
C PRO A 17 6.42 8.47 -5.43
N GLU A 18 7.73 8.25 -5.47
CA GLU A 18 8.31 7.03 -6.04
C GLU A 18 7.96 5.77 -5.24
N THR A 19 7.99 5.87 -3.90
CA THR A 19 7.60 4.78 -3.01
C THR A 19 6.11 4.45 -3.16
N LEU A 20 5.26 5.48 -3.20
CA LEU A 20 3.83 5.31 -3.44
C LEU A 20 3.58 4.63 -4.79
N TYR A 21 4.25 5.07 -5.85
CA TYR A 21 4.15 4.44 -7.17
C TYR A 21 4.55 2.95 -7.12
N ARG A 22 5.63 2.59 -6.44
CA ARG A 22 6.07 1.19 -6.29
C ARG A 22 5.06 0.34 -5.52
N MET A 23 4.43 0.88 -4.48
CA MET A 23 3.35 0.19 -3.74
C MET A 23 2.13 -0.05 -4.63
N LEU A 24 1.68 0.95 -5.37
CA LEU A 24 0.55 0.82 -6.30
C LEU A 24 0.87 -0.16 -7.43
N TRP A 25 2.12 -0.14 -7.93
CA TRP A 25 2.56 -1.08 -8.95
C TRP A 25 2.56 -2.52 -8.43
N LEU A 26 3.01 -2.77 -7.20
CA LEU A 26 2.94 -4.08 -6.55
C LEU A 26 1.50 -4.56 -6.41
N ARG A 27 0.59 -3.72 -5.88
CA ARG A 27 -0.83 -4.03 -5.74
C ARG A 27 -1.47 -4.40 -7.09
N LEU A 28 -1.22 -3.59 -8.12
CA LEU A 28 -1.73 -3.86 -9.47
C LEU A 28 -1.19 -5.18 -10.03
N ARG A 29 0.11 -5.45 -9.89
CA ARG A 29 0.72 -6.69 -10.38
C ARG A 29 0.12 -7.93 -9.72
N VAL A 30 -0.14 -7.88 -8.42
CA VAL A 30 -0.66 -9.02 -7.66
C VAL A 30 -2.17 -9.14 -7.84
N PHE A 31 -2.93 -8.12 -7.46
CA PHE A 31 -4.38 -8.26 -7.34
C PHE A 31 -5.11 -8.10 -8.68
N VAL A 32 -4.54 -7.40 -9.67
CA VAL A 32 -5.16 -7.25 -11.00
C VAL A 32 -4.56 -8.24 -11.99
N VAL A 33 -3.24 -8.23 -12.18
CA VAL A 33 -2.58 -8.99 -13.26
C VAL A 33 -2.45 -10.47 -12.94
N GLU A 34 -1.83 -10.82 -11.81
CA GLU A 34 -1.61 -12.21 -11.42
C GLU A 34 -2.93 -12.95 -11.17
N GLN A 35 -3.87 -12.30 -10.46
CA GLN A 35 -5.20 -12.85 -10.21
C GLN A 35 -6.14 -12.77 -11.42
N ARG A 36 -5.75 -12.09 -12.50
CA ARG A 36 -6.56 -11.86 -13.71
C ARG A 36 -7.93 -11.25 -13.41
N ALA A 37 -7.97 -10.34 -12.45
CA ALA A 37 -9.19 -9.69 -11.98
C ALA A 37 -9.20 -8.22 -12.41
N ALA A 38 -9.99 -7.88 -13.42
CA ALA A 38 -10.16 -6.50 -13.86
C ALA A 38 -11.15 -5.77 -12.94
N TYR A 39 -10.64 -4.96 -12.02
CA TYR A 39 -11.42 -4.10 -11.14
C TYR A 39 -10.67 -2.78 -10.88
N PRO A 40 -11.34 -1.73 -10.37
CA PRO A 40 -10.70 -0.45 -10.11
C PRO A 40 -9.84 -0.53 -8.84
N GLU A 41 -8.59 -1.00 -8.98
CA GLU A 41 -7.63 -1.10 -7.87
C GLU A 41 -7.36 0.24 -7.17
N LEU A 42 -7.34 1.32 -7.95
CA LEU A 42 -7.32 2.68 -7.42
C LEU A 42 -8.76 3.14 -7.18
N ASP A 43 -9.26 2.83 -5.99
CA ASP A 43 -10.64 3.06 -5.56
C ASP A 43 -10.86 4.43 -4.90
N GLY A 44 -9.80 5.25 -4.76
CA GLY A 44 -9.84 6.56 -4.13
C GLY A 44 -9.77 6.52 -2.60
N ARG A 45 -9.77 5.34 -1.98
CA ARG A 45 -9.79 5.21 -0.50
C ARG A 45 -8.44 5.42 0.16
N ASP A 46 -7.35 5.32 -0.61
CA ASP A 46 -5.98 5.56 -0.14
C ASP A 46 -5.78 6.98 0.43
N ILE A 47 -6.62 7.94 0.01
CA ILE A 47 -6.53 9.36 0.39
C ILE A 47 -7.67 9.80 1.32
N GLU A 48 -8.48 8.86 1.82
CA GLU A 48 -9.50 9.17 2.81
C GLU A 48 -8.84 9.67 4.11
N PRO A 49 -9.47 10.62 4.83
CA PRO A 49 -8.95 11.07 6.12
C PRO A 49 -8.78 9.91 7.10
N GLY A 50 -7.56 9.74 7.63
CA GLY A 50 -7.22 8.65 8.55
C GLY A 50 -6.83 7.33 7.87
N ALA A 51 -6.86 7.24 6.53
CA ALA A 51 -6.28 6.10 5.83
C ALA A 51 -4.76 6.05 6.03
N GLU A 52 -4.26 4.87 6.37
CA GLU A 52 -2.82 4.61 6.53
C GLU A 52 -2.37 3.57 5.52
N LEU A 53 -1.24 3.85 4.88
CA LEU A 53 -0.53 2.90 4.04
C LEU A 53 0.67 2.36 4.82
N MET A 54 0.77 1.04 4.91
CA MET A 54 1.94 0.36 5.48
C MET A 54 2.69 -0.40 4.39
N TRP A 55 4.02 -0.44 4.51
CA TRP A 55 4.86 -1.22 3.60
C TRP A 55 6.13 -1.69 4.28
N ALA A 56 6.67 -2.80 3.78
CA ALA A 56 8.01 -3.28 4.10
C ALA A 56 8.95 -3.00 2.93
N SER A 57 10.18 -2.55 3.20
CA SER A 57 11.18 -2.28 2.17
C SER A 57 12.56 -2.85 2.47
N ASP A 58 13.27 -3.23 1.41
CA ASP A 58 14.72 -3.44 1.41
C ASP A 58 15.35 -2.35 0.53
N GLY A 59 15.93 -1.33 1.17
CA GLY A 59 16.29 -0.08 0.49
C GLY A 59 15.07 0.56 -0.18
N ASP A 60 15.16 0.72 -1.49
CA ASP A 60 14.15 1.35 -2.35
C ASP A 60 13.08 0.36 -2.87
N GLU A 61 13.28 -0.94 -2.66
CA GLU A 61 12.36 -1.99 -3.10
C GLU A 61 11.21 -2.16 -2.11
N VAL A 62 9.97 -2.12 -2.60
CA VAL A 62 8.76 -2.39 -1.80
C VAL A 62 8.46 -3.89 -1.87
N LEU A 63 8.61 -4.58 -0.74
CA LEU A 63 8.45 -6.03 -0.62
C LEU A 63 7.00 -6.44 -0.36
N SER A 64 6.28 -5.64 0.41
CA SER A 64 4.88 -5.87 0.76
C SER A 64 4.18 -4.55 1.07
N THR A 65 2.85 -4.54 0.97
CA THR A 65 2.05 -3.38 1.36
C THR A 65 0.68 -3.80 1.86
N LEU A 66 0.13 -3.05 2.81
CA LEU A 66 -1.25 -3.13 3.25
C LEU A 66 -1.81 -1.72 3.43
N ARG A 67 -3.13 -1.62 3.47
CA ARG A 67 -3.86 -0.38 3.75
C ARG A 67 -4.79 -0.59 4.93
N ILE A 68 -4.81 0.39 5.84
CA ILE A 68 -5.79 0.49 6.92
C ILE A 68 -6.71 1.65 6.60
N LEU A 69 -8.02 1.41 6.76
CA LEU A 69 -9.04 2.42 6.58
C LEU A 69 -9.78 2.57 7.90
N VAL A 70 -10.16 3.80 8.23
CA VAL A 70 -10.96 4.10 9.42
C VAL A 70 -12.42 4.06 9.02
N ASP A 71 -13.15 3.08 9.56
CA ASP A 71 -14.61 3.06 9.50
C ASP A 71 -15.17 3.39 10.89
N PRO A 72 -16.10 4.34 11.02
CA PRO A 72 -16.63 4.76 12.32
C PRO A 72 -17.55 3.73 12.98
N THR A 73 -18.02 2.73 12.22
CA THR A 73 -19.08 1.82 12.63
C THR A 73 -18.65 0.36 12.68
N GLU A 74 -17.61 -0.01 11.95
CA GLU A 74 -17.22 -1.40 11.80
C GLU A 74 -15.70 -1.59 11.86
N MET A 75 -15.27 -2.73 12.40
CA MET A 75 -13.90 -3.22 12.28
C MET A 75 -13.94 -4.56 11.56
N ARG A 76 -13.20 -4.66 10.45
CA ARG A 76 -13.09 -5.88 9.62
C ARG A 76 -11.62 -6.12 9.28
N ILE A 77 -11.24 -7.40 9.18
CA ILE A 77 -9.92 -7.86 8.74
C ILE A 77 -10.12 -8.65 7.45
#